data_AF-A0A4Q5T2T3-F1
#
_entry.id   AF-A0A4Q5T2T3-F1
#
_cell.length_a   1.000
_cell.length_b   1.000
_cell.length_c   1.000
_cell.angle_alpha   90.00
_cell.angle_beta   90.00
_cell.angle_gamma   90.00
#
_symmetry.space_group_name_H-M   'P 1'
#
loop_
_entity.id
_entity.type
_entity.pdbx_description
1 polymer ?
#
loop_
_entity_poly.entity_id
_entity_poly.type
_entity_poly.pdbx_seq_one_letter_code
_entity_poly.pdbx_strand_id
1 'polypeptide(L)'
;MTKDNYLQGNKMISNSYKTVSTNKEAKVVRVPDDLYFILRRWINHSKNDYLVFQGNGRPFTSSTFTKRMHRLYGKGVSVSAIRSIYTSNVLRDEIETIEKLNDKLEQKANEMATSVNMLKNTYYKSKG
;
A
#
# COMPACT_ATOMS: atom_id res chain seq x y z
N MET A 1 -24.07 5.83 -2.88
CA MET A 1 -22.66 5.85 -2.43
C MET A 1 -22.01 7.10 -2.99
N THR A 2 -21.32 7.87 -2.15
CA THR A 2 -20.56 9.05 -2.57
C THR A 2 -19.38 8.63 -3.46
N LYS A 3 -19.18 9.33 -4.58
CA LYS A 3 -18.07 9.09 -5.52
C LYS A 3 -16.72 9.50 -4.93
N ASP A 4 -16.73 10.47 -4.03
CA ASP A 4 -15.54 11.10 -3.49
C ASP A 4 -14.95 10.34 -2.30
N ASN A 5 -13.66 10.54 -2.09
CA ASN A 5 -12.95 10.03 -0.91
C ASN A 5 -13.20 11.00 0.26
N TYR A 6 -13.39 10.48 1.47
CA TYR A 6 -13.70 11.31 2.63
C TYR A 6 -13.10 10.77 3.93
N LEU A 7 -13.10 11.61 4.97
CA LEU A 7 -12.68 11.25 6.32
C LEU A 7 -13.93 11.00 7.19
N GLN A 8 -14.02 9.84 7.83
CA GLN A 8 -15.07 9.48 8.76
C GLN A 8 -14.45 9.06 10.10
N GLY A 9 -14.52 9.94 11.09
CA GLY A 9 -13.73 9.78 12.31
C GLY A 9 -12.23 9.67 11.97
N ASN A 10 -11.51 8.74 12.59
CA ASN A 10 -10.10 8.46 12.28
C ASN A 10 -9.91 7.47 11.12
N LYS A 11 -10.87 7.36 10.20
CA LYS A 11 -10.79 6.47 9.04
C LYS A 11 -10.89 7.28 7.75
N MET A 12 -9.95 7.04 6.84
CA MET A 12 -10.02 7.53 5.48
C MET A 12 -10.74 6.49 4.61
N ILE A 13 -11.83 6.91 3.98
CA ILE A 13 -12.66 6.10 3.10
C ILE A 13 -12.32 6.45 1.66
N SER A 14 -11.79 5.47 0.92
CA SER A 14 -11.41 5.63 -0.49
C SER A 14 -12.39 4.89 -1.40
N ASN A 15 -13.25 5.67 -2.07
CA ASN A 15 -14.24 5.18 -3.05
C ASN A 15 -13.70 5.23 -4.49
N SER A 16 -12.63 5.99 -4.73
CA SER A 16 -11.96 6.06 -6.03
C SER A 16 -10.49 5.67 -5.89
N TYR A 17 -10.12 4.55 -6.52
CA TYR A 17 -8.74 4.06 -6.56
C TYR A 17 -8.51 3.12 -7.77
N LYS A 18 -7.25 2.85 -8.10
CA LYS A 18 -6.84 2.18 -9.35
C LYS A 18 -7.55 0.84 -9.62
N THR A 19 -7.86 0.08 -8.57
CA THR A 19 -8.41 -1.28 -8.68
C THR A 19 -9.88 -1.38 -8.24
N VAL A 20 -10.58 -0.24 -8.11
CA VAL A 20 -11.99 -0.22 -7.68
C VAL A 20 -12.93 -0.95 -8.66
N SER A 21 -12.54 -1.07 -9.93
CA SER A 21 -13.27 -1.86 -10.93
C SER A 21 -13.22 -3.37 -10.65
N THR A 22 -12.14 -3.84 -10.00
CA THR A 22 -11.93 -5.26 -9.65
C THR A 22 -12.39 -5.57 -8.23
N ASN A 23 -12.20 -4.63 -7.31
CA ASN A 23 -12.70 -4.71 -5.94
C ASN A 23 -13.69 -3.57 -5.71
N LYS A 24 -14.98 -3.92 -5.66
CA LYS A 24 -16.07 -2.93 -5.57
C LYS A 24 -16.22 -2.34 -4.16
N GLU A 25 -15.47 -2.83 -3.18
CA GLU A 25 -15.54 -2.33 -1.80
C GLU A 25 -14.70 -1.07 -1.62
N ALA A 26 -15.20 -0.17 -0.78
CA ALA A 26 -14.44 1.01 -0.39
C ALA A 26 -13.22 0.59 0.44
N LYS A 27 -12.05 1.14 0.11
CA LYS A 27 -10.86 0.87 0.92
C LYS A 27 -10.87 1.77 2.16
N VAL A 28 -10.89 1.15 3.33
CA VAL A 28 -10.87 1.82 4.63
C VAL A 28 -9.46 1.79 5.19
N VAL A 29 -8.88 2.95 5.47
CA VAL A 29 -7.54 3.06 6.06
C VAL A 29 -7.65 3.81 7.39
N ARG A 30 -7.17 3.20 8.48
CA ARG A 30 -7.06 3.87 9.77
C ARG A 30 -6.00 4.98 9.68
N VAL A 31 -6.38 6.17 10.10
CA VAL A 31 -5.50 7.32 10.25
C VAL A 31 -5.01 7.34 11.70
N PRO A 32 -3.69 7.39 11.95
CA PRO A 32 -3.16 7.57 13.31
C PRO A 32 -3.68 8.87 13.94
N ASP A 33 -3.84 8.89 15.26
CA ASP A 33 -4.53 9.99 15.95
C ASP A 33 -3.82 11.34 15.75
N ASP A 34 -2.48 11.35 15.80
CA ASP A 34 -1.67 12.54 15.54
C ASP A 34 -1.94 13.14 14.15
N LEU A 35 -2.01 12.29 13.14
CA LEU A 35 -2.32 12.71 11.77
C LEU A 35 -3.78 13.13 11.64
N TYR A 36 -4.70 12.43 12.31
CA TYR A 36 -6.12 12.77 12.30
C TYR A 36 -6.36 14.19 12.83
N PHE A 37 -5.72 14.58 13.93
CA PHE A 37 -5.86 15.94 14.48
C PHE A 37 -5.36 17.01 13.53
N ILE A 38 -4.22 16.77 12.86
CA ILE A 38 -3.68 17.67 11.85
C ILE A 38 -4.65 17.79 10.67
N LEU A 39 -5.12 16.67 10.14
CA LEU A 39 -6.04 16.64 9.00
C LEU A 39 -7.37 17.32 9.33
N ARG A 40 -7.94 17.07 10.51
CA ARG A 40 -9.19 17.71 10.93
C ARG A 40 -9.05 19.23 11.01
N ARG A 41 -7.98 19.73 11.65
CA ARG A 41 -7.72 21.17 11.74
C ARG A 41 -7.48 21.78 10.35
N TRP A 42 -6.72 21.07 9.50
CA TRP A 42 -6.44 21.51 8.14
C TRP A 42 -7.71 21.58 7.27
N ILE A 43 -8.55 20.54 7.27
CA ILE A 43 -9.80 20.50 6.50
C ILE A 43 -10.74 21.63 6.92
N ASN A 44 -10.86 21.91 8.22
CA ASN A 44 -11.69 23.00 8.71
C ASN A 44 -11.16 24.39 8.32
N HIS A 45 -9.85 24.54 8.13
CA HIS A 45 -9.23 25.80 7.73
C HIS A 45 -9.17 25.98 6.21
N SER A 46 -8.99 24.89 5.47
CA SER A 46 -8.88 24.87 4.03
C SER A 46 -10.22 25.27 3.40
N LYS A 47 -10.19 26.30 2.56
CA LYS A 47 -11.33 26.69 1.71
C LYS A 47 -11.35 25.93 0.38
N ASN A 48 -10.52 24.89 0.24
CA ASN A 48 -10.33 24.13 -0.98
C ASN A 48 -10.97 22.76 -0.87
N ASP A 49 -11.64 22.31 -1.93
CA ASP A 49 -12.31 21.00 -2.01
C ASP A 49 -11.34 19.82 -1.97
N TYR A 50 -10.07 20.04 -2.32
CA TYR A 50 -9.03 19.03 -2.30
C TYR A 50 -8.25 19.06 -0.99
N LEU A 51 -7.98 17.88 -0.43
CA LEU A 51 -7.20 17.76 0.81
C LEU A 51 -5.78 18.31 0.66
N VAL A 52 -5.16 18.07 -0.49
CA VAL A 52 -3.84 18.59 -0.86
C VAL A 52 -3.89 19.14 -2.29
N PHE A 53 -3.42 20.36 -2.46
CA PHE A 53 -3.53 21.12 -3.70
C PHE A 53 -2.25 21.91 -4.00
N GLN A 54 -2.11 22.30 -5.26
CA GLN A 54 -1.02 23.13 -5.75
C GLN A 54 -1.20 24.59 -5.30
N GLY A 55 -0.16 25.42 -5.38
CA GLY A 55 -0.23 26.83 -4.95
C GLY A 55 -1.28 27.68 -5.67
N ASN A 56 -1.77 27.23 -6.83
CA ASN A 56 -2.87 27.84 -7.59
C ASN A 56 -4.26 27.26 -7.24
N GLY A 57 -4.38 26.47 -6.16
CA GLY A 57 -5.63 25.85 -5.72
C GLY A 57 -6.07 24.62 -6.52
N ARG A 58 -5.35 24.23 -7.57
CA ARG A 58 -5.70 23.05 -8.40
C ARG A 58 -5.24 21.74 -7.73
N PRO A 59 -5.91 20.61 -8.00
CA PRO A 59 -5.47 19.32 -7.47
C PRO A 59 -4.11 18.94 -8.05
N PHE A 60 -3.35 18.12 -7.33
CA PHE A 60 -2.16 17.51 -7.89
C PHE A 60 -2.53 16.44 -8.92
N THR A 61 -1.83 16.44 -10.04
CA THR A 61 -1.71 15.26 -10.92
C THR A 61 -0.68 14.29 -10.35
N SER A 62 -0.69 13.02 -10.78
CA SER A 62 0.31 12.04 -10.33
C SER A 62 1.76 12.49 -10.55
N SER A 63 2.04 13.15 -11.68
CA SER A 63 3.37 13.66 -12.02
C SER A 63 3.78 14.86 -11.15
N THR A 64 2.86 15.80 -10.94
CA THR A 64 3.13 16.99 -10.10
C THR A 64 3.25 16.63 -8.63
N PHE A 65 2.44 15.68 -8.14
CA PHE A 65 2.58 15.14 -6.79
C PHE A 65 3.93 14.46 -6.58
N THR A 66 4.38 13.64 -7.54
CA THR A 66 5.70 12.99 -7.48
C THR A 66 6.83 14.03 -7.42
N LYS A 67 6.76 15.08 -8.24
CA LYS A 67 7.73 16.20 -8.16
C LYS A 67 7.70 16.90 -6.81
N ARG A 68 6.52 17.06 -6.19
CA ARG A 68 6.39 17.61 -4.83
C ARG A 68 7.07 16.71 -3.79
N MET A 69 6.88 15.40 -3.88
CA MET A 69 7.55 14.43 -2.99
C MET A 69 9.08 14.47 -3.14
N HIS A 70 9.60 14.52 -4.37
CA HIS A 70 11.05 14.64 -4.58
C HIS A 70 11.64 15.88 -3.89
N ARG A 71 10.93 17.02 -3.95
CA ARG A 71 11.36 18.25 -3.27
C ARG A 71 11.31 18.12 -1.75
N LEU A 72 10.26 17.48 -1.20
CA LEU A 72 10.11 17.31 0.25
C LEU A 72 11.21 16.44 0.85
N TYR A 73 11.61 15.37 0.15
CA TYR A 73 12.60 14.42 0.65
C TYR A 73 14.04 14.71 0.17
N GLY A 74 14.25 15.73 -0.66
CA GLY A 74 15.58 16.09 -1.19
C GLY A 74 16.27 15.00 -2.02
N LYS A 75 15.55 13.95 -2.40
CA LYS A 75 16.01 12.76 -3.10
C LYS A 75 14.96 12.37 -4.13
N GLY A 76 15.30 11.52 -5.10
CA GLY A 76 14.36 10.94 -6.07
C GLY A 76 13.33 9.97 -5.47
N VAL A 77 12.82 10.26 -4.26
CA VAL A 77 11.86 9.43 -3.52
C VAL A 77 10.48 9.64 -4.13
N SER A 78 10.16 8.77 -5.07
CA SER A 78 8.85 8.70 -5.69
C SER A 78 7.82 8.05 -4.76
N VAL A 79 6.54 8.14 -5.13
CA VAL A 79 5.45 7.42 -4.43
C VAL A 79 5.67 5.90 -4.45
N SER A 80 6.28 5.35 -5.52
CA SER A 80 6.60 3.93 -5.59
C SER A 80 7.72 3.54 -4.63
N ALA A 81 8.72 4.41 -4.43
CA ALA A 81 9.78 4.18 -3.45
C ALA A 81 9.21 4.13 -2.02
N ILE A 82 8.33 5.07 -1.66
CA ILE A 82 7.67 5.07 -0.34
C ILE A 82 6.87 3.77 -0.13
N ARG A 83 6.13 3.33 -1.15
CA ARG A 83 5.39 2.06 -1.09
C ARG A 83 6.35 0.89 -0.88
N SER A 84 7.45 0.82 -1.62
CA SER A 84 8.45 -0.23 -1.49
C SER A 84 9.00 -0.29 -0.07
N ILE A 85 9.40 0.86 0.49
CA ILE A 85 9.95 0.93 1.85
C ILE A 85 8.94 0.41 2.87
N TYR A 86 7.68 0.87 2.79
CA TYR A 86 6.63 0.44 3.71
C TYR A 86 6.34 -1.06 3.57
N THR A 87 6.17 -1.57 2.36
CA THR A 87 5.91 -2.99 2.11
C THR A 87 7.06 -3.86 2.60
N SER A 88 8.31 -3.48 2.30
CA SER A 88 9.49 -4.20 2.78
C SER A 88 9.67 -4.13 4.29
N ASN A 89 9.17 -3.09 4.95
CA ASN A 89 9.22 -3.00 6.41
C ASN A 89 8.15 -3.88 7.06
N VAL A 90 6.93 -3.89 6.54
CA VAL A 90 5.80 -4.65 7.10
C VAL A 90 5.91 -6.15 6.82
N LEU A 91 6.45 -6.55 5.66
CA LEU A 91 6.51 -7.95 5.23
C LEU A 91 7.90 -8.58 5.39
N ARG A 92 8.82 -7.92 6.11
CA ARG A 92 10.23 -8.35 6.18
C ARG A 92 10.35 -9.78 6.66
N ASP A 93 9.72 -10.08 7.80
CA ASP A 93 9.90 -11.34 8.51
C ASP A 93 9.20 -12.49 7.76
N GLU A 94 8.05 -12.22 7.15
CA GLU A 94 7.35 -13.17 6.29
C GLU A 94 8.15 -13.48 5.02
N ILE A 95 8.75 -12.47 4.39
CA ILE A 95 9.62 -12.67 3.22
C ILE A 95 10.82 -13.53 3.60
N GLU A 96 11.49 -13.23 4.72
CA GLU A 96 12.63 -14.04 5.18
C GLU A 96 12.22 -15.49 5.48
N THR A 97 11.03 -15.69 6.06
CA THR A 97 10.48 -17.03 6.31
C THR A 97 10.20 -17.77 5.00
N ILE A 98 9.63 -17.08 4.02
CA ILE A 98 9.35 -17.65 2.69
C ILE A 98 10.66 -18.03 1.98
N GLU A 99 11.69 -17.19 2.05
CA GLU A 99 13.01 -17.47 1.46
C GLU A 99 13.62 -18.73 2.07
N LYS A 100 13.71 -18.82 3.40
CA LYS A 100 14.19 -20.03 4.09
C LYS A 100 13.38 -21.28 3.75
N LEU A 101 12.06 -21.13 3.60
CA LEU A 101 11.20 -22.25 3.23
C LEU A 101 11.46 -22.68 1.78
N ASN A 102 11.66 -21.74 0.85
CA ASN A 102 12.01 -22.04 -0.53
C ASN A 102 13.36 -22.73 -0.61
N ASP A 103 14.39 -22.26 0.11
CA ASP A 103 15.71 -22.91 0.16
C ASP A 103 15.59 -24.37 0.63
N LYS A 104 14.81 -24.60 1.69
CA LYS A 104 14.56 -25.96 2.21
C LYS A 104 13.80 -26.83 1.21
N LEU A 105 12.83 -26.26 0.50
CA LEU A 105 12.08 -26.97 -0.53
C LEU A 105 12.97 -27.32 -1.72
N GLU A 106 13.85 -26.43 -2.14
CA GLU A 106 14.83 -26.67 -3.21
C GLU A 106 15.82 -27.75 -2.81
N GLN A 107 16.36 -27.70 -1.59
CA GLN A 107 17.22 -28.76 -1.07
C GLN A 107 16.51 -30.12 -1.09
N LYS A 108 15.26 -30.18 -0.58
CA LYS A 108 14.51 -31.44 -0.56
C LYS A 108 14.12 -31.92 -1.95
N ALA A 109 13.80 -31.01 -2.86
CA ALA A 109 13.52 -31.36 -4.26
C ALA A 109 14.75 -32.01 -4.90
N ASN A 110 15.93 -31.45 -4.68
CA ASN A 110 17.19 -31.99 -5.17
C ASN A 110 17.50 -33.36 -4.54
N GLU A 111 17.38 -33.51 -3.21
CA GLU A 111 17.58 -34.78 -2.52
C GLU A 111 16.63 -35.89 -3.03
N MET A 112 15.40 -35.51 -3.38
CA MET A 112 14.36 -36.42 -3.85
C MET A 112 14.33 -36.55 -5.39
N ALA A 113 15.28 -35.95 -6.10
CA ALA A 113 15.33 -35.89 -7.57
C ALA A 113 14.00 -35.49 -8.22
N THR A 114 13.29 -34.54 -7.61
CA THR A 114 12.00 -34.04 -8.06
C THR A 114 12.00 -32.51 -8.16
N SER A 115 10.87 -31.93 -8.54
CA SER A 115 10.70 -30.46 -8.57
C SER A 115 10.00 -29.93 -7.33
N VAL A 116 10.29 -28.69 -6.96
CA VAL A 116 9.61 -27.98 -5.86
C VAL A 116 8.08 -27.95 -6.05
N ASN A 117 7.61 -27.77 -7.28
CA ASN A 117 6.18 -27.79 -7.58
C ASN A 117 5.54 -29.17 -7.34
N MET A 118 6.24 -30.27 -7.67
CA MET A 118 5.75 -31.61 -7.35
C MET A 118 5.65 -31.82 -5.84
N LEU A 119 6.65 -31.39 -5.06
CA LEU A 119 6.59 -31.47 -3.59
C LEU A 119 5.41 -30.68 -3.02
N LYS A 120 5.18 -29.45 -3.50
CA LYS A 120 4.04 -28.63 -3.09
C LYS A 120 2.71 -29.33 -3.41
N ASN A 121 2.50 -29.78 -4.64
CA ASN A 121 1.21 -30.34 -5.06
C ASN A 121 0.88 -31.69 -4.40
N THR A 122 1.88 -32.53 -4.13
CA THR A 122 1.66 -33.87 -3.58
C THR A 122 1.49 -33.86 -2.07
N TYR A 123 2.24 -33.02 -1.36
CA TYR A 123 2.32 -33.06 0.11
C TYR A 123 1.61 -31.90 0.81
N TYR A 124 1.37 -30.77 0.11
CA TYR A 124 0.45 -29.75 0.61
C TYR A 124 -0.99 -30.15 0.26
N LYS A 125 -1.55 -31.12 0.99
CA LYS A 125 -2.99 -31.36 0.96
C LYS A 125 -3.65 -30.35 1.88
N SER A 126 -4.39 -29.39 1.32
CA SER A 126 -5.35 -28.59 2.07
C SER A 126 -6.19 -29.54 2.92
N LYS A 127 -6.14 -29.43 4.25
CA LYS A 127 -7.17 -30.07 5.08
C LYS A 127 -8.49 -29.45 4.64
N GLY A 128 -9.28 -30.22 3.90
CA GLY A 128 -10.67 -29.89 3.59
C GLY A 128 -11.50 -29.83 4.86
#